data_AF-A0A6C0BW01-F1
#
_entry.id   AF-A0A6C0BW01-F1
#
_cell.length_a   1.000
_cell.length_b   1.000
_cell.length_c   1.000
_cell.angle_alpha   90.00
_cell.angle_beta   90.00
_cell.angle_gamma   90.00
#
_symmetry.space_group_name_H-M   'P 1'
#
loop_
_entity.id
_entity.type
_entity.pdbx_description
1 polymer ?
#
loop_
_entity_poly.entity_id
_entity_poly.type
_entity_poly.pdbx_seq_one_letter_code
_entity_poly.pdbx_strand_id
1 'polypeptide(L)'
;MPKKHKICESEDEDDQIYSNLGLQVKATFTPDDFLSNPETSMLLEHDFYERMLKRIEAEVTSFYEELRKHECDVASGMLAHDKGGEGIGLLLTILADNIKKDYRFEMFYERPDLATPLLIEYEIAN
;
A
#
# COMPACT_ATOMS: atom_id res chain seq x y z
N MET A 1 -41.11 15.22 36.92
CA MET A 1 -40.08 15.79 36.01
C MET A 1 -39.72 14.72 34.98
N PRO A 2 -39.99 14.91 33.68
CA PRO A 2 -39.57 13.96 32.66
C PRO A 2 -38.07 14.16 32.39
N LYS A 3 -37.27 13.13 32.64
CA LYS A 3 -35.86 13.11 32.27
C LYS A 3 -35.78 12.93 30.77
N LYS A 4 -35.13 13.90 30.10
CA LYS A 4 -34.86 13.90 28.67
C LYS A 4 -34.11 12.61 28.30
N HIS A 5 -34.68 11.82 27.40
CA HIS A 5 -33.94 10.78 26.69
C HIS A 5 -32.85 11.48 25.87
N LYS A 6 -31.60 11.18 26.17
CA LYS A 6 -30.46 11.52 25.32
C LYS A 6 -30.30 10.32 24.40
N ILE A 7 -30.73 10.48 23.15
CA ILE A 7 -30.45 9.52 22.09
C ILE A 7 -28.94 9.61 21.85
N CYS A 8 -28.21 8.55 22.20
CA CYS A 8 -26.85 8.30 21.76
C CYS A 8 -26.97 7.26 20.64
N GLU A 9 -27.29 7.72 19.44
CA GLU A 9 -27.20 6.95 18.19
C GLU A 9 -26.24 7.77 17.33
N SER A 10 -24.93 7.49 17.35
CA SER A 10 -23.99 8.23 16.49
C SER A 10 -22.64 7.57 16.24
N GLU A 11 -22.38 6.35 16.70
CA GLU A 11 -21.10 5.63 16.39
C GLU A 11 -21.41 4.25 15.79
N ASP A 12 -22.38 3.53 16.37
CA ASP A 12 -22.78 2.20 15.88
C ASP A 12 -23.41 2.20 14.47
N GLU A 13 -24.05 3.30 14.05
CA GLU A 13 -24.68 3.39 12.72
C GLU A 13 -23.65 3.59 11.60
N ASP A 14 -22.65 4.44 11.83
CA ASP A 14 -21.60 4.72 10.84
C ASP A 14 -20.72 3.50 10.61
N ASP A 15 -20.36 2.78 11.69
CA ASP A 15 -19.61 1.52 11.60
C ASP A 15 -20.40 0.44 10.85
N GLN A 16 -21.72 0.39 11.06
CA GLN A 16 -22.59 -0.56 10.36
C GLN A 16 -22.72 -0.22 8.87
N ILE A 17 -22.84 1.07 8.52
CA ILE A 17 -22.86 1.54 7.12
C ILE A 17 -21.54 1.20 6.43
N TYR A 18 -20.42 1.47 7.09
CA TYR A 18 -19.09 1.21 6.55
C TYR A 18 -18.85 -0.29 6.32
N SER A 19 -19.27 -1.12 7.28
CA SER A 19 -19.24 -2.58 7.15
C SER A 19 -20.10 -3.09 5.98
N ASN A 20 -21.31 -2.56 5.81
CA ASN A 20 -22.19 -2.93 4.70
C ASN A 20 -21.60 -2.55 3.34
N LEU A 21 -20.99 -1.37 3.23
CA LEU A 21 -20.34 -0.91 2.01
C LEU A 21 -19.13 -1.80 1.66
N GLY A 22 -18.35 -2.22 2.65
CA GLY A 22 -17.23 -3.16 2.43
C GLY A 22 -17.69 -4.52 1.92
N LEU A 23 -18.81 -5.03 2.44
CA LEU A 23 -19.44 -6.25 1.93
C LEU A 23 -19.94 -6.09 0.49
N GLN A 24 -20.50 -4.92 0.14
CA GLN A 24 -20.92 -4.61 -1.21
C GLN A 24 -19.72 -4.58 -2.16
N VAL A 25 -18.65 -3.86 -1.83
CA VAL A 25 -17.43 -3.80 -2.64
C VAL A 25 -16.88 -5.21 -2.89
N LYS A 26 -16.85 -6.05 -1.85
CA LYS A 26 -16.41 -7.45 -1.95
C LYS A 26 -17.29 -8.32 -2.85
N ALA A 27 -18.59 -8.07 -2.88
CA ALA A 27 -19.54 -8.85 -3.68
C ALA A 27 -19.59 -8.38 -5.15
N THR A 28 -19.32 -7.10 -5.40
CA THR A 28 -19.48 -6.47 -6.72
C THR A 28 -18.23 -6.55 -7.58
N PHE A 29 -17.04 -6.33 -7.01
CA PHE A 29 -15.81 -6.15 -7.79
C PHE A 29 -14.84 -7.31 -7.64
N THR A 30 -14.24 -7.70 -8.75
CA THR A 30 -13.19 -8.71 -8.87
C THR A 30 -11.79 -8.09 -8.75
N PRO A 31 -10.75 -8.90 -8.47
CA PRO A 31 -9.36 -8.43 -8.52
C PRO A 31 -8.99 -7.72 -9.83
N ASP A 32 -9.51 -8.20 -10.97
CA ASP A 32 -9.23 -7.61 -12.28
C ASP A 32 -9.85 -6.21 -12.41
N ASP A 33 -11.02 -5.97 -11.81
CA ASP A 33 -11.65 -4.64 -11.79
C ASP A 33 -10.75 -3.64 -11.07
N PHE A 34 -10.23 -4.00 -9.88
CA PHE A 34 -9.30 -3.15 -9.13
C PHE A 34 -7.97 -2.88 -9.85
N LEU A 35 -7.48 -3.82 -10.65
CA LEU A 35 -6.25 -3.64 -11.42
C LEU A 35 -6.46 -2.88 -12.72
N SER A 36 -7.67 -2.95 -13.29
CA SER A 36 -8.02 -2.25 -14.53
C SER A 36 -8.34 -0.77 -14.31
N ASN A 37 -8.83 -0.41 -13.12
CA ASN A 37 -9.06 0.98 -12.75
C ASN A 37 -7.74 1.64 -12.28
N PRO A 38 -7.32 2.77 -12.89
CA PRO A 38 -6.02 3.39 -12.59
C PRO A 38 -5.83 3.79 -11.14
N GLU A 39 -6.87 4.32 -10.50
CA GLU A 39 -6.79 4.85 -9.14
C GLU A 39 -6.65 3.74 -8.11
N THR A 40 -7.47 2.69 -8.21
CA THR A 40 -7.37 1.52 -7.32
C THR A 40 -6.09 0.72 -7.58
N SER A 41 -5.64 0.63 -8.83
CA SER A 41 -4.36 0.00 -9.17
C SER A 41 -3.19 0.76 -8.54
N MET A 42 -3.18 2.10 -8.58
CA MET A 42 -2.14 2.90 -7.91
C MET A 42 -2.12 2.68 -6.40
N LEU A 43 -3.27 2.56 -5.75
CA LEU A 43 -3.36 2.26 -4.32
C LEU A 43 -2.77 0.89 -3.98
N LEU A 44 -3.07 -0.13 -4.79
CA LEU A 44 -2.51 -1.47 -4.65
C LEU A 44 -0.99 -1.49 -4.84
N GLU A 45 -0.48 -0.75 -5.83
CA GLU A 45 0.97 -0.61 -6.02
C GLU A 45 1.63 0.06 -4.84
N HIS A 46 1.08 1.18 -4.36
CA HIS A 46 1.61 1.89 -3.21
C HIS A 46 1.65 1.02 -1.94
N ASP A 47 0.55 0.32 -1.62
CA ASP A 47 0.52 -0.63 -0.48
C ASP A 47 1.57 -1.74 -0.63
N PHE A 48 1.71 -2.30 -1.83
CA PHE A 48 2.74 -3.30 -2.10
C PHE A 48 4.15 -2.75 -1.85
N TYR A 49 4.47 -1.59 -2.42
CA TYR A 49 5.77 -0.94 -2.24
C TYR A 49 6.07 -0.68 -0.77
N GLU A 50 5.12 -0.12 -0.02
CA GLU A 50 5.32 0.14 1.41
C GLU A 50 5.56 -1.14 2.22
N ARG A 51 4.78 -2.19 1.98
CA ARG A 51 4.94 -3.46 2.69
C ARG A 51 6.25 -4.14 2.33
N MET A 52 6.63 -4.09 1.06
CA MET A 52 7.91 -4.62 0.60
C MET A 52 9.06 -3.88 1.25
N LEU A 53 9.08 -2.54 1.19
CA LEU A 53 10.11 -1.71 1.83
C LEU A 53 10.21 -2.03 3.32
N LYS A 54 9.10 -2.01 4.06
CA LYS A 54 9.10 -2.37 5.50
C LYS A 54 9.69 -3.76 5.78
N ARG A 55 9.57 -4.70 4.84
CA ARG A 55 10.09 -6.07 4.99
C ARG A 55 11.57 -6.19 4.66
N ILE A 56 12.03 -5.56 3.57
CA ILE A 56 13.37 -5.83 3.01
C ILE A 56 14.35 -4.68 3.18
N GLU A 57 13.88 -3.46 3.47
CA GLU A 57 14.71 -2.24 3.53
C GLU A 57 15.85 -2.39 4.53
N ALA A 58 15.57 -2.88 5.74
CA ALA A 58 16.62 -3.07 6.75
C ALA A 58 17.70 -4.07 6.32
N GLU A 59 17.30 -5.20 5.72
CA GLU A 59 18.22 -6.25 5.25
C GLU A 59 19.05 -5.77 4.07
N VAL A 60 18.41 -5.12 3.09
CA VAL A 60 19.07 -4.56 1.91
C VAL A 60 20.01 -3.42 2.30
N THR A 61 19.62 -2.59 3.27
CA THR A 61 20.47 -1.52 3.82
C THR A 61 21.71 -2.07 4.49
N SER A 62 21.54 -3.04 5.38
CA SER A 62 22.67 -3.68 6.05
C SER A 62 23.63 -4.31 5.04
N PHE A 63 23.11 -5.07 4.06
CA PHE A 63 23.91 -5.70 3.02
C PHE A 63 24.67 -4.66 2.17
N TYR A 64 23.99 -3.59 1.76
CA TYR A 64 24.59 -2.54 0.94
C TYR A 64 25.70 -1.80 1.68
N GLU A 65 25.48 -1.46 2.96
CA GLU A 65 26.47 -0.80 3.80
C GLU A 65 27.71 -1.67 4.04
N GLU A 66 27.52 -2.98 4.27
CA GLU A 66 28.63 -3.94 4.40
C GLU A 66 29.45 -4.05 3.11
N LEU A 67 28.77 -4.16 1.97
CA LEU A 67 29.42 -4.18 0.66
C LEU A 67 30.21 -2.90 0.42
N ARG A 68 29.60 -1.74 0.68
CA ARG A 68 30.23 -0.43 0.54
C ARG A 68 31.47 -0.30 1.42
N LYS A 69 31.40 -0.78 2.66
CA LYS A 69 32.54 -0.78 3.59
C LYS A 69 33.67 -1.65 3.08
N HIS A 70 33.36 -2.88 2.66
CA HIS A 70 34.34 -3.79 2.06
C HIS A 70 34.99 -3.19 0.81
N GLU A 71 34.20 -2.57 -0.09
CA GLU A 71 34.73 -1.91 -1.27
C GLU A 71 35.62 -0.70 -0.92
N CYS A 72 35.26 0.10 0.09
CA CYS A 72 36.13 1.19 0.57
C CYS A 72 37.45 0.69 1.17
N ASP A 73 37.41 -0.44 1.89
CA ASP A 73 38.58 -1.04 2.52
C ASP A 73 39.53 -1.69 1.49
N VAL A 74 38.98 -2.22 0.39
CA VAL A 74 39.75 -2.90 -0.67
C VAL A 74 40.18 -1.96 -1.81
N ALA A 75 39.31 -1.06 -2.24
CA ALA A 75 39.62 -0.09 -3.28
C ALA A 75 40.25 1.14 -2.64
N SER A 76 41.55 1.34 -2.82
CA SER A 76 42.27 2.54 -2.37
C SER A 76 41.62 3.82 -2.94
N GLY A 77 40.69 4.41 -2.16
CA GLY A 77 40.28 5.81 -2.10
C GLY A 77 39.68 6.52 -3.33
N MET A 78 39.79 5.99 -4.55
CA MET A 78 39.54 6.81 -5.75
C MET A 78 38.26 6.46 -6.54
N LEU A 79 37.61 5.32 -6.26
CA LEU A 79 36.43 4.83 -7.01
C LEU A 79 35.20 4.49 -6.15
N ALA A 80 35.18 4.88 -4.88
CA ALA A 80 33.98 4.74 -4.04
C ALA A 80 32.90 5.72 -4.55
N HIS A 81 32.15 5.28 -5.56
CA HIS A 81 31.30 6.12 -6.40
C HIS A 81 29.97 6.46 -5.74
N ASP A 82 29.52 5.69 -4.74
CA ASP A 82 28.33 6.03 -3.97
C ASP A 82 28.69 6.66 -2.62
N LYS A 83 28.68 8.00 -2.60
CA LYS A 83 28.91 8.79 -1.38
C LYS A 83 27.62 9.05 -0.59
N GLY A 84 26.46 8.91 -1.22
CA GLY A 84 25.15 9.36 -0.71
C GLY A 84 24.14 8.27 -0.44
N GLY A 85 24.43 7.01 -0.77
CA GLY A 85 23.45 5.91 -0.70
C GLY A 85 22.49 5.90 -1.89
N GLU A 86 22.80 6.57 -3.00
CA GLU A 86 21.92 6.61 -4.18
C GLU A 86 21.72 5.22 -4.80
N GLY A 87 22.71 4.35 -4.66
CA GLY A 87 22.68 2.96 -5.14
C GLY A 87 21.69 2.09 -4.37
N ILE A 88 21.38 2.40 -3.10
CA ILE A 88 20.41 1.61 -2.34
C ILE A 88 18.98 1.83 -2.85
N GLY A 89 18.64 3.08 -3.19
CA GLY A 89 17.32 3.41 -3.73
C GLY A 89 17.09 2.69 -5.05
N LEU A 90 18.09 2.73 -5.94
CA LEU A 90 18.02 2.02 -7.21
C LEU A 90 17.89 0.49 -7.02
N LEU A 91 18.64 -0.09 -6.07
CA LEU A 91 18.54 -1.52 -5.76
C LEU A 91 17.14 -1.89 -5.25
N LEU A 92 16.56 -1.08 -4.34
CA LEU A 92 15.21 -1.30 -3.83
C LEU A 92 14.15 -1.20 -4.94
N THR A 93 14.29 -0.25 -5.87
CA THR A 93 13.42 -0.16 -7.05
C THR A 93 13.52 -1.40 -7.94
N ILE A 94 14.75 -1.84 -8.25
CA ILE A 94 14.97 -3.06 -9.06
C ILE A 94 14.37 -4.29 -8.38
N LEU A 95 14.52 -4.41 -7.06
CA LEU A 95 13.92 -5.52 -6.31
C LEU A 95 12.40 -5.47 -6.39
N ALA A 96 11.79 -4.30 -6.24
CA ALA A 96 10.34 -4.15 -6.32
C ALA A 96 9.77 -4.54 -7.69
N ASP A 97 10.46 -4.20 -8.77
CA ASP A 97 10.05 -4.54 -10.13
C ASP A 97 10.13 -6.05 -10.43
N ASN A 98 10.97 -6.78 -9.70
CA ASN A 98 11.23 -8.21 -9.94
C ASN A 98 10.58 -9.14 -8.91
N ILE A 99 10.02 -8.62 -7.83
CA ILE A 99 9.28 -9.41 -6.84
C ILE A 99 7.85 -9.60 -7.34
N LYS A 100 7.33 -10.83 -7.19
CA LYS A 100 5.92 -11.11 -7.46
C LYS A 100 5.06 -10.23 -6.56
N LYS A 101 4.27 -9.35 -7.18
CA LYS A 101 3.33 -8.47 -6.48
C LYS A 101 2.23 -9.30 -5.83
N ASP A 102 2.10 -9.16 -4.52
CA ASP A 102 1.07 -9.82 -3.70
C ASP A 102 0.12 -8.75 -3.18
N TYR A 103 -0.78 -8.31 -4.06
CA TYR A 103 -1.73 -7.23 -3.81
C TYR A 103 -2.78 -7.64 -2.77
N ARG A 104 -3.05 -6.76 -1.80
CA ARG A 104 -4.06 -6.97 -0.75
C ARG A 104 -5.37 -6.31 -1.12
N PHE A 105 -6.23 -7.03 -1.85
CA PHE A 105 -7.54 -6.52 -2.23
C PHE A 105 -8.46 -6.28 -1.03
N GLU A 106 -8.19 -6.95 0.10
CA GLU A 106 -8.95 -6.79 1.34
C GLU A 106 -8.96 -5.34 1.86
N MET A 107 -7.96 -4.54 1.49
CA MET A 107 -7.91 -3.12 1.89
C MET A 107 -9.13 -2.33 1.40
N PHE A 108 -9.75 -2.73 0.29
CA PHE A 108 -10.96 -2.10 -0.23
C PHE A 108 -12.23 -2.55 0.51
N TYR A 109 -12.19 -3.67 1.22
CA TYR A 109 -13.32 -4.14 2.04
C TYR A 109 -13.22 -3.59 3.45
N GLU A 110 -11.99 -3.51 3.97
CA GLU A 110 -11.65 -2.88 5.24
C GLU A 110 -11.84 -1.36 5.17
N ARG A 111 -11.59 -0.77 3.99
CA ARG A 111 -11.76 0.66 3.74
C ARG A 111 -12.45 0.94 2.40
N PRO A 112 -13.79 0.88 2.36
CA PRO A 112 -14.54 0.97 1.10
C PRO A 112 -14.45 2.33 0.41
N ASP A 113 -14.09 3.39 1.15
CA ASP A 113 -13.77 4.71 0.59
C ASP A 113 -12.65 4.64 -0.46
N LEU A 114 -11.74 3.68 -0.34
CA LEU A 114 -10.65 3.48 -1.31
C LEU A 114 -11.14 2.93 -2.65
N ALA A 115 -12.34 2.34 -2.70
CA ALA A 115 -12.96 1.83 -3.91
C ALA A 115 -13.94 2.83 -4.56
N THR A 116 -13.99 4.07 -4.07
CA THR A 116 -14.87 5.14 -4.61
C THR A 116 -14.79 5.28 -6.14
N PRO A 117 -13.62 5.24 -6.79
CA PRO A 117 -13.54 5.37 -8.25
C PRO A 117 -14.36 4.29 -8.99
N LEU A 118 -14.30 3.04 -8.52
CA LEU A 118 -15.08 1.93 -9.06
C LEU A 118 -16.57 2.03 -8.72
N LEU A 119 -16.90 2.48 -7.50
CA LEU A 119 -18.30 2.67 -7.09
C LEU A 119 -19.01 3.71 -7.95
N ILE A 120 -18.33 4.83 -8.27
CA ILE A 120 -18.87 5.86 -9.16
C ILE A 120 -19.09 5.32 -10.58
N GLU A 121 -18.11 4.59 -11.13
CA GLU A 121 -18.26 3.96 -12.45
C GLU A 121 -19.44 2.98 -12.49
N TYR A 122 -19.63 2.21 -11.43
CA TYR A 122 -20.74 1.27 -11.28
C TYR A 122 -22.10 1.96 -11.16
N GLU A 123 -22.19 3.08 -10.44
CA GLU A 123 -23.43 3.88 -10.33
C GLU A 123 -23.81 4.55 -11.65
N ILE A 124 -22.85 4.93 -12.48
CA ILE A 124 -23.11 5.53 -13.81
C ILE A 124 -23.58 4.46 -14.81
N ALA A 125 -23.12 3.21 -14.65
CA ALA A 125 -23.43 2.11 -15.56
C ALA A 125 -24.83 1.48 -15.34
N ASN A 126 -25.49 1.76 -14.22
CA ASN A 126 -26.79 1.20 -13.82
C ASN A 126 -27.87 2.26 -13.65
#